data_AF-A0A9P9SBG8-F1
#
_entry.id   AF-A0A9P9SBG8-F1
#
_cell.length_a   1.000
_cell.length_b   1.000
_cell.length_c   1.000
_cell.angle_alpha   90.00
_cell.angle_beta   90.00
_cell.angle_gamma   90.00
#
_symmetry.space_group_name_H-M   'P 1'
#
loop_
_entity.id
_entity.type
_entity.pdbx_description
1 polymer ?
#
loop_
_entity_poly.entity_id
_entity_poly.type
_entity_poly.pdbx_seq_one_letter_code
_entity_poly.pdbx_strand_id
1 'polypeptide(L)'
;MAEQTPSSVEFQKAVAAAWQDANIAKKYATAENATRPFCSTIVEKSGLAGVDSEAHVLDLATGTGAAIKELYDAVPREKWDNLKVLGADVSPAMLDYLRNRGAEAGWMGLETQVIDGNTIDLPKSTYTHIFLSFAVFAMPDVLPRLFDLLKPGGFIGVTTWAYLAWHPLLARSISRMSSEVYSPSFSDLEDKMFAGRRWGDTAYLTSRLVEAGFTKVDTVREKHVAGCGTPKEFVETMSFPLRFVAMFWDEEKRNEWSAELSKLMLEEAIKTAGGEEEQVRLEFDGIIGWGWKNE
;
A
#
# COMPACT_ATOMS: atom_id res chain seq x y z
N MET A 1 1.62 -29.67 20.58
CA MET A 1 2.04 -28.50 21.36
C MET A 1 1.45 -27.30 20.66
N ALA A 2 0.60 -26.51 21.33
CA ALA A 2 -0.01 -25.33 20.71
C ALA A 2 1.09 -24.28 20.48
N GLU A 3 1.46 -24.07 19.22
CA GLU A 3 2.39 -23.02 18.78
C GLU A 3 1.82 -21.67 19.17
N GLN A 4 2.54 -20.94 20.04
CA GLN A 4 2.24 -19.55 20.32
C GLN A 4 2.65 -18.74 19.09
N THR A 5 1.69 -18.57 18.18
CA THR A 5 1.76 -17.54 17.14
C THR A 5 1.96 -16.19 17.83
N PRO A 6 2.91 -15.33 17.39
CA PRO A 6 3.08 -14.00 17.95
C PRO A 6 1.74 -13.27 17.96
N SER A 7 1.45 -12.57 19.06
CA SER A 7 0.18 -11.84 19.19
C SER A 7 0.04 -10.81 18.05
N SER A 8 -1.19 -10.48 17.64
CA SER A 8 -1.47 -9.46 16.63
C SER A 8 -0.82 -8.10 16.94
N VAL A 9 -0.52 -7.84 18.22
CA VAL A 9 0.17 -6.64 18.71
C VAL A 9 1.67 -6.65 18.39
N GLU A 10 2.34 -7.78 18.58
CA GLU A 10 3.77 -7.93 18.21
C GLU A 10 3.94 -7.85 16.69
N PHE A 11 2.97 -8.39 15.95
CA PHE A 11 2.87 -8.25 14.50
C PHE A 11 2.80 -6.78 14.08
N GLN A 12 1.87 -6.00 14.62
CA GLN A 12 1.74 -4.58 14.29
C GLN A 12 3.00 -3.77 14.65
N LYS A 13 3.67 -4.09 15.77
CA LYS A 13 4.94 -3.45 16.15
C LYS A 13 6.09 -3.75 15.18
N ALA A 14 6.24 -5.02 14.77
CA ALA A 14 7.26 -5.41 13.80
C ALA A 14 7.02 -4.75 12.44
N VAL A 15 5.76 -4.62 12.03
CA VAL A 15 5.38 -3.89 10.81
C VAL A 15 5.71 -2.42 10.93
N ALA A 16 5.31 -1.76 12.01
CA ALA A 16 5.61 -0.34 12.26
C ALA A 16 7.12 -0.05 12.26
N ALA A 17 7.93 -0.94 12.85
CA ALA A 17 9.39 -0.78 12.89
C ALA A 17 10.05 -0.89 11.52
N ALA A 18 9.52 -1.72 10.60
CA ALA A 18 10.07 -1.87 9.26
C ALA A 18 9.96 -0.58 8.43
N TRP A 19 8.92 0.21 8.67
CA TRP A 19 8.71 1.51 8.01
C TRP A 19 9.68 2.61 8.46
N GLN A 20 10.47 2.37 9.52
CA GLN A 20 11.48 3.31 10.02
C GLN A 20 12.89 3.06 9.43
N ASP A 21 13.06 2.11 8.51
CA ASP A 21 14.33 1.88 7.79
C ASP A 21 14.64 3.09 6.89
N ALA A 22 15.82 3.70 7.03
CA ALA A 22 16.24 4.85 6.22
C ALA A 22 16.31 4.55 4.71
N ASN A 23 16.45 3.28 4.32
CA ASN A 23 16.45 2.86 2.92
C ASN A 23 15.08 2.41 2.41
N ILE A 24 14.02 2.48 3.23
CA ILE A 24 12.70 1.95 2.89
C ILE A 24 12.16 2.58 1.61
N ALA A 25 12.30 3.90 1.45
CA ALA A 25 11.81 4.63 0.28
C ALA A 25 12.51 4.19 -1.01
N LYS A 26 13.82 3.95 -0.98
CA LYS A 26 14.57 3.46 -2.14
C LYS A 26 14.10 2.07 -2.58
N LYS A 27 13.86 1.17 -1.62
CA LYS A 27 13.33 -0.18 -1.88
C LYS A 27 11.89 -0.10 -2.41
N TYR A 28 11.10 0.82 -1.86
CA TYR A 28 9.70 1.00 -2.24
C TYR A 28 9.51 1.70 -3.59
N ALA A 29 10.46 2.48 -4.09
CA ALA A 29 10.34 3.14 -5.38
C ALA A 29 10.07 2.14 -6.53
N THR A 30 10.65 0.94 -6.49
CA THR A 30 10.34 -0.14 -7.43
C THR A 30 8.99 -0.81 -7.10
N ALA A 31 8.69 -0.99 -5.81
CA ALA A 31 7.42 -1.57 -5.35
C ALA A 31 6.20 -0.69 -5.70
N GLU A 32 6.38 0.63 -5.83
CA GLU A 32 5.34 1.57 -6.29
C GLU A 32 4.75 1.17 -7.64
N ASN A 33 5.51 0.52 -8.53
CA ASN A 33 4.99 0.03 -9.81
C ASN A 33 3.81 -0.93 -9.63
N ALA A 34 3.74 -1.65 -8.50
CA ALA A 34 2.63 -2.54 -8.17
C ALA A 34 1.38 -1.78 -7.70
N THR A 35 1.55 -0.65 -7.00
CA THR A 35 0.44 0.08 -6.36
C THR A 35 -0.09 1.22 -7.23
N ARG A 36 0.79 1.92 -7.94
CA ARG A 36 0.47 3.11 -8.75
C ARG A 36 -0.66 2.90 -9.77
N PRO A 37 -0.77 1.78 -10.51
CA PRO A 37 -1.86 1.60 -11.47
C PRO A 37 -3.25 1.71 -10.82
N PHE A 38 -3.43 1.22 -9.59
CA PHE A 38 -4.70 1.30 -8.87
C PHE A 38 -5.00 2.71 -8.36
N CYS A 39 -3.97 3.54 -8.14
CA CYS A 39 -4.14 4.94 -7.80
C CYS A 39 -4.73 5.76 -8.95
N SER A 40 -4.46 5.37 -10.21
CA SER A 40 -4.99 6.08 -11.37
C SER A 40 -6.53 6.07 -11.38
N THR A 41 -7.15 4.95 -11.02
CA THR A 41 -8.60 4.82 -10.93
C THR A 41 -9.20 5.72 -9.85
N ILE A 42 -8.63 5.79 -8.64
CA ILE A 42 -9.18 6.70 -7.60
C ILE A 42 -9.01 8.18 -8.00
N VAL A 43 -7.92 8.54 -8.69
CA VAL A 43 -7.72 9.90 -9.20
C VAL A 43 -8.72 10.20 -10.32
N GLU A 44 -8.97 9.29 -11.25
CA GLU A 44 -10.00 9.44 -12.28
C GLU A 44 -11.38 9.67 -11.65
N LYS A 45 -11.79 8.80 -10.71
CA LYS A 45 -13.10 8.87 -10.04
C LYS A 45 -13.27 10.09 -9.13
N SER A 46 -12.18 10.69 -8.69
CA SER A 46 -12.21 11.92 -7.88
C SER A 46 -12.69 13.15 -8.64
N GLY A 47 -12.54 13.16 -9.98
CA GLY A 47 -12.83 14.33 -10.80
C GLY A 47 -11.77 15.45 -10.73
N LEU A 48 -10.64 15.22 -10.06
CA LEU A 48 -9.59 16.23 -9.87
C LEU A 48 -8.99 16.77 -11.18
N ALA A 49 -8.97 15.98 -12.25
CA ALA A 49 -8.51 16.43 -13.57
C ALA A 49 -9.30 17.65 -14.09
N GLY A 50 -10.56 17.78 -13.69
CA GLY A 50 -11.45 18.89 -14.04
C GLY A 50 -11.52 20.01 -13.00
N VAL A 51 -10.66 20.01 -11.97
CA VAL A 51 -10.79 20.96 -10.86
C VAL A 51 -10.53 22.40 -11.33
N ASP A 52 -11.53 23.28 -11.20
CA ASP A 52 -11.41 24.72 -11.49
C ASP A 52 -11.34 25.58 -10.22
N SER A 53 -11.62 24.98 -9.06
CA SER A 53 -11.53 25.59 -7.74
C SER A 53 -10.38 24.99 -6.91
N GLU A 54 -10.11 25.55 -5.73
CA GLU A 54 -9.13 25.00 -4.80
C GLU A 54 -9.48 23.54 -4.42
N ALA A 55 -8.53 22.62 -4.63
CA ALA A 55 -8.58 21.25 -4.15
C ALA A 55 -7.58 21.08 -3.00
N HIS A 56 -8.11 20.73 -1.83
CA HIS A 56 -7.32 20.34 -0.67
C HIS A 56 -7.32 18.81 -0.57
N VAL A 57 -6.18 18.20 -0.80
CA VAL A 57 -5.98 16.75 -0.94
C VAL A 57 -5.12 16.25 0.22
N LEU A 58 -5.56 15.19 0.89
CA LEU A 58 -4.74 14.40 1.83
C LEU A 58 -4.48 13.04 1.21
N ASP A 59 -3.21 12.64 1.11
CA ASP A 59 -2.82 11.25 0.85
C ASP A 59 -2.29 10.65 2.16
N LEU A 60 -3.10 9.82 2.83
CA LEU A 60 -2.74 9.19 4.10
C LEU A 60 -2.06 7.84 3.85
N ALA A 61 -0.94 7.60 4.55
CA ALA A 61 0.00 6.52 4.26
C ALA A 61 0.53 6.62 2.83
N THR A 62 0.99 7.83 2.47
CA THR A 62 1.38 8.21 1.10
C THR A 62 2.57 7.41 0.55
N GLY A 63 3.41 6.84 1.42
CA GLY A 63 4.64 6.17 1.01
C GLY A 63 5.51 7.05 0.13
N THR A 64 5.90 6.56 -1.04
CA THR A 64 6.69 7.30 -2.04
C THR A 64 5.85 8.28 -2.89
N GLY A 65 4.55 8.41 -2.62
CA GLY A 65 3.64 9.34 -3.28
C GLY A 65 2.98 8.80 -4.54
N ALA A 66 2.57 7.53 -4.57
CA ALA A 66 1.96 6.91 -5.75
C ALA A 66 0.67 7.63 -6.18
N ALA A 67 -0.24 7.91 -5.24
CA ALA A 67 -1.49 8.63 -5.53
C ALA A 67 -1.24 10.12 -5.86
N ILE A 68 -0.27 10.75 -5.19
CA ILE A 68 0.16 12.11 -5.50
C ILE A 68 0.74 12.22 -6.92
N LYS A 69 1.55 11.23 -7.35
CA LYS A 69 2.06 11.17 -8.72
C LYS A 69 0.93 11.13 -9.74
N GLU A 70 -0.06 10.25 -9.52
CA GLU A 70 -1.23 10.14 -10.40
C GLU A 70 -2.07 11.42 -10.42
N LEU A 71 -2.24 12.08 -9.27
CA LEU A 71 -2.88 13.39 -9.17
C LEU A 71 -2.19 14.42 -10.08
N TYR A 72 -0.87 14.59 -9.95
CA TYR A 72 -0.14 15.59 -10.74
C TYR A 72 -0.02 15.22 -12.23
N ASP A 73 -0.12 13.94 -12.58
CA ASP A 73 -0.21 13.51 -13.98
C ASP A 73 -1.59 13.82 -14.58
N ALA A 74 -2.65 13.74 -13.78
CA ALA A 74 -4.03 13.97 -14.22
C ALA A 74 -4.42 15.46 -14.26
N VAL A 75 -3.88 16.29 -13.37
CA VAL A 75 -4.20 17.73 -13.29
C VAL A 75 -3.27 18.53 -14.21
N PRO A 76 -3.78 19.31 -15.18
CA PRO A 76 -2.95 20.17 -16.03
C PRO A 76 -2.10 21.13 -15.21
N ARG A 77 -0.85 21.34 -15.64
CA ARG A 77 0.16 22.11 -14.88
C ARG A 77 -0.27 23.53 -14.58
N GLU A 78 -1.01 24.17 -15.49
CA GLU A 78 -1.59 25.49 -15.35
C GLU A 78 -2.65 25.60 -14.23
N LYS A 79 -3.12 24.46 -13.71
CA LYS A 79 -4.07 24.39 -12.59
C LYS A 79 -3.43 24.00 -11.26
N TRP A 80 -2.11 23.79 -11.21
CA TRP A 80 -1.43 23.36 -9.98
C TRP A 80 -1.51 24.40 -8.85
N ASP A 81 -1.71 25.69 -9.17
CA ASP A 81 -1.97 26.74 -8.18
C ASP A 81 -3.26 26.52 -7.36
N ASN A 82 -4.19 25.70 -7.87
CA ASN A 82 -5.40 25.33 -7.16
C ASN A 82 -5.18 24.16 -6.19
N LEU A 83 -4.00 23.53 -6.17
CA LEU A 83 -3.75 22.34 -5.38
C LEU A 83 -3.11 22.70 -4.03
N LYS A 84 -3.67 22.14 -2.96
CA LYS A 84 -3.05 22.02 -1.64
C LYS A 84 -2.98 20.54 -1.32
N VAL A 85 -1.78 19.95 -1.33
CA VAL A 85 -1.59 18.51 -1.20
C VAL A 85 -0.78 18.22 0.05
N LEU A 86 -1.34 17.44 0.97
CA LEU A 86 -0.63 16.93 2.13
C LEU A 86 -0.35 15.44 1.95
N GLY A 87 0.91 15.09 1.76
CA GLY A 87 1.38 13.70 1.87
C GLY A 87 1.69 13.35 3.32
N ALA A 88 1.00 12.36 3.87
CA ALA A 88 1.12 11.99 5.27
C ALA A 88 1.53 10.53 5.43
N ASP A 89 2.55 10.27 6.25
CA ASP A 89 3.08 8.93 6.49
C ASP A 89 3.69 8.82 7.90
N VAL A 90 3.81 7.61 8.44
CA VAL A 90 4.52 7.35 9.70
C VAL A 90 6.04 7.35 9.53
N SER A 91 6.52 7.20 8.29
CA SER A 91 7.93 7.09 7.94
C SER A 91 8.52 8.43 7.51
N PRO A 92 9.44 9.04 8.28
CA PRO A 92 10.15 10.24 7.84
C PRO A 92 10.92 10.03 6.52
N ALA A 93 11.47 8.82 6.30
CA ALA A 93 12.22 8.49 5.09
C ALA A 93 11.32 8.50 3.83
N MET A 94 10.07 8.05 3.94
CA MET A 94 9.09 8.15 2.85
C MET A 94 8.75 9.61 2.53
N LEU A 95 8.56 10.43 3.55
CA LEU A 95 8.26 11.85 3.39
C LEU A 95 9.43 12.65 2.81
N ASP A 96 10.66 12.35 3.23
CA ASP A 96 11.86 12.96 2.65
C ASP A 96 12.01 12.60 1.17
N TYR A 97 11.76 11.34 0.80
CA TYR A 97 11.73 10.92 -0.60
C TYR A 97 10.64 11.66 -1.39
N LEU A 98 9.42 11.72 -0.88
CA LEU A 98 8.29 12.41 -1.50
C LEU A 98 8.60 13.90 -1.72
N ARG A 99 9.20 14.56 -0.73
CA ARG A 99 9.58 15.98 -0.83
C ARG A 99 10.61 16.21 -1.93
N ASN A 100 11.64 15.37 -2.01
CA ASN A 100 12.66 15.46 -3.05
C ASN A 100 12.06 15.20 -4.44
N ARG A 101 11.23 14.16 -4.57
CA ARG A 101 10.51 13.83 -5.81
C ARG A 101 9.62 14.99 -6.27
N GLY A 102 8.88 15.60 -5.35
CA GLY A 102 8.03 16.75 -5.64
C GLY A 102 8.83 17.98 -6.09
N ALA A 103 9.96 18.26 -5.43
CA ALA A 103 10.86 19.34 -5.82
C ALA A 103 11.45 19.14 -7.22
N GLU A 104 11.89 17.91 -7.54
CA GLU A 104 12.42 17.55 -8.85
C GLU A 104 11.37 17.66 -9.97
N ALA A 105 10.12 17.26 -9.70
CA ALA A 105 9.01 17.35 -10.64
C ALA A 105 8.39 18.76 -10.74
N GLY A 106 8.69 19.64 -9.77
CA GLY A 106 8.13 20.97 -9.64
C GLY A 106 6.67 20.99 -9.17
N TRP A 107 6.25 20.00 -8.38
CA TRP A 107 4.91 19.90 -7.80
C TRP A 107 4.62 21.09 -6.86
N MET A 108 3.53 21.82 -7.12
CA MET A 108 3.16 23.02 -6.38
C MET A 108 2.14 22.72 -5.30
N GLY A 109 2.31 23.30 -4.11
CA GLY A 109 1.38 23.10 -3.00
C GLY A 109 1.51 21.74 -2.31
N LEU A 110 2.54 20.95 -2.62
CA LEU A 110 2.87 19.73 -1.88
C LEU A 110 3.57 20.06 -0.55
N GLU A 111 2.98 19.59 0.54
CA GLU A 111 3.57 19.51 1.86
C GLU A 111 3.64 18.06 2.34
N THR A 112 4.54 17.79 3.29
CA THR A 112 4.71 16.46 3.88
C THR A 112 4.64 16.54 5.40
N GLN A 113 3.91 15.65 6.06
CA GLN A 113 3.80 15.62 7.52
C GLN A 113 3.83 14.20 8.08
N VAL A 114 4.55 14.00 9.19
CA VAL A 114 4.52 12.72 9.91
C VAL A 114 3.18 12.58 10.62
N ILE A 115 2.37 11.60 10.23
CA ILE A 115 1.05 11.32 10.82
C ILE A 115 0.87 9.81 10.96
N ASP A 116 0.49 9.37 12.17
CA ASP A 116 -0.01 8.02 12.40
C ASP A 116 -1.51 7.97 12.15
N GLY A 117 -1.92 7.15 11.18
CA GLY A 117 -3.33 6.99 10.83
C GLY A 117 -4.19 6.35 11.92
N ASN A 118 -3.60 5.77 12.96
CA ASN A 118 -4.31 5.29 14.16
C ASN A 118 -4.64 6.44 15.13
N THR A 119 -3.89 7.55 15.08
CA THR A 119 -4.02 8.71 15.97
C THR A 119 -4.00 10.01 15.18
N ILE A 120 -4.90 10.13 14.21
CA ILE A 120 -4.99 11.32 13.36
C ILE A 120 -5.51 12.51 14.17
N ASP A 121 -4.70 13.57 14.21
CA ASP A 121 -5.05 14.88 14.79
C ASP A 121 -4.95 15.95 13.69
N LEU A 122 -5.96 15.96 12.83
CA LEU A 122 -6.11 16.92 11.73
C LEU A 122 -7.45 17.64 11.86
N PRO A 123 -7.54 18.90 11.38
CA PRO A 123 -8.78 19.66 11.47
C PRO A 123 -9.91 19.00 10.67
N LYS A 124 -11.08 18.89 11.30
CA LYS A 124 -12.31 18.38 10.66
C LYS A 124 -12.74 19.27 9.50
N SER A 125 -13.50 18.72 8.55
CA SER A 125 -14.10 19.47 7.43
C SER A 125 -13.11 20.35 6.66
N THR A 126 -11.91 19.82 6.40
CA THR A 126 -10.79 20.57 5.79
C THR A 126 -10.50 20.11 4.36
N TYR A 127 -10.54 18.80 4.11
CA TYR A 127 -10.12 18.23 2.85
C TYR A 127 -11.29 18.08 1.88
N THR A 128 -11.02 18.30 0.61
CA THR A 128 -11.93 18.01 -0.49
C THR A 128 -11.77 16.58 -1.00
N HIS A 129 -10.55 16.04 -0.91
CA HIS A 129 -10.22 14.71 -1.38
C HIS A 129 -9.30 14.02 -0.38
N ILE A 130 -9.55 12.75 -0.11
CA ILE A 130 -8.67 11.90 0.69
C ILE A 130 -8.35 10.63 -0.10
N PHE A 131 -7.07 10.30 -0.19
CA PHE A 131 -6.59 9.02 -0.71
C PHE A 131 -5.99 8.18 0.41
N LEU A 132 -6.25 6.87 0.35
CA LEU A 132 -5.70 5.87 1.25
C LEU A 132 -5.32 4.62 0.45
N SER A 133 -4.10 4.61 -0.09
CA SER A 133 -3.66 3.56 -1.01
C SER A 133 -2.97 2.41 -0.27
N PHE A 134 -3.50 1.18 -0.40
CA PHE A 134 -2.93 -0.06 0.14
C PHE A 134 -2.52 -0.04 1.62
N ALA A 135 -3.26 0.70 2.45
CA ALA A 135 -2.92 0.85 3.86
C ALA A 135 -4.11 0.67 4.81
N VAL A 136 -5.34 0.63 4.30
CA VAL A 136 -6.57 0.58 5.13
C VAL A 136 -6.59 -0.60 6.11
N PHE A 137 -6.06 -1.76 5.71
CA PHE A 137 -5.99 -2.95 6.54
C PHE A 137 -5.01 -2.82 7.72
N ALA A 138 -4.05 -1.89 7.66
CA ALA A 138 -3.10 -1.64 8.73
C ALA A 138 -3.64 -0.68 9.81
N MET A 139 -4.75 0.02 9.53
CA MET A 139 -5.30 1.07 10.40
C MET A 139 -6.77 0.79 10.73
N PRO A 140 -7.05 0.09 11.86
CA PRO A 140 -8.40 -0.08 12.35
C PRO A 140 -9.14 1.26 12.52
N ASP A 141 -10.42 1.29 12.14
CA ASP A 141 -11.31 2.44 12.31
C ASP A 141 -10.83 3.78 11.71
N VAL A 142 -9.98 3.71 10.69
CA VAL A 142 -9.49 4.90 9.98
C VAL A 142 -10.58 5.58 9.16
N LEU A 143 -11.50 4.83 8.56
CA LEU A 143 -12.51 5.37 7.64
C LEU A 143 -13.46 6.41 8.30
N PRO A 144 -14.03 6.18 9.50
CA PRO A 144 -14.81 7.22 10.19
C PRO A 144 -14.00 8.48 10.52
N ARG A 145 -12.71 8.34 10.84
CA ARG A 145 -11.83 9.50 11.07
C ARG A 145 -11.65 10.30 9.79
N LEU A 146 -11.37 9.63 8.66
CA LEU A 146 -11.24 10.28 7.36
C LEU A 146 -12.55 10.95 6.91
N PHE A 147 -13.70 10.35 7.22
CA PHE A 147 -15.01 10.96 6.99
C PHE A 147 -15.14 12.31 7.71
N ASP A 148 -14.69 12.40 8.96
CA ASP A 148 -14.71 13.66 9.75
C ASP A 148 -13.80 14.75 9.18
N LEU A 149 -12.69 14.38 8.54
CA LEU A 149 -11.74 15.31 7.94
C LEU A 149 -12.25 15.92 6.62
N LEU A 150 -13.15 15.24 5.92
CA LEU A 150 -13.72 15.72 4.67
C LEU A 150 -14.73 16.85 4.88
N LYS A 151 -14.67 17.85 4.00
CA LYS A 151 -15.76 18.82 3.81
C LYS A 151 -17.03 18.12 3.33
N PRO A 152 -18.22 18.70 3.54
CA PRO A 152 -19.41 18.26 2.84
C PRO A 152 -19.18 18.23 1.33
N GLY A 153 -19.66 17.19 0.66
CA GLY A 153 -19.37 16.94 -0.76
C GLY A 153 -17.94 16.45 -1.06
N GLY A 154 -17.13 16.10 -0.05
CA GLY A 154 -15.76 15.63 -0.24
C GLY A 154 -15.65 14.16 -0.69
N PHE A 155 -14.58 13.80 -1.38
CA PHE A 155 -14.31 12.49 -1.95
C PHE A 155 -13.32 11.66 -1.11
N ILE A 156 -13.53 10.34 -1.05
CA ILE A 156 -12.52 9.38 -0.58
C ILE A 156 -12.22 8.32 -1.65
N GLY A 157 -10.95 7.99 -1.83
CA GLY A 157 -10.48 6.85 -2.62
C GLY A 157 -9.62 5.92 -1.76
N VAL A 158 -9.92 4.62 -1.80
CA VAL A 158 -9.25 3.59 -1.01
C VAL A 158 -8.85 2.43 -1.91
N THR A 159 -7.64 1.89 -1.75
CA THR A 159 -7.21 0.66 -2.44
C THR A 159 -6.74 -0.39 -1.44
N THR A 160 -6.89 -1.67 -1.82
CA THR A 160 -6.50 -2.83 -1.02
C THR A 160 -6.21 -4.04 -1.94
N TRP A 161 -5.61 -5.09 -1.40
CA TRP A 161 -5.25 -6.29 -2.17
C TRP A 161 -6.36 -7.33 -2.17
N ALA A 162 -6.73 -7.84 -3.35
CA ALA A 162 -7.51 -9.07 -3.48
C ALA A 162 -6.62 -10.32 -3.60
N TYR A 163 -5.41 -10.15 -4.14
CA TYR A 163 -4.40 -11.21 -4.19
C TYR A 163 -2.98 -10.64 -4.14
N LEU A 164 -2.08 -11.37 -3.49
CA LEU A 164 -0.67 -11.03 -3.37
C LEU A 164 0.12 -11.78 -4.46
N ALA A 165 0.47 -11.07 -5.54
CA ALA A 165 1.04 -11.66 -6.76
C ALA A 165 2.34 -12.46 -6.54
N TRP A 166 3.05 -12.21 -5.45
CA TRP A 166 4.28 -12.92 -5.07
C TRP A 166 4.03 -14.25 -4.35
N HIS A 167 2.80 -14.56 -3.92
CA HIS A 167 2.47 -15.79 -3.19
C HIS A 167 2.84 -17.08 -3.94
N PRO A 168 2.63 -17.22 -5.27
CA PRO A 168 3.03 -18.42 -5.99
C PRO A 168 4.56 -18.62 -6.02
N LEU A 169 5.33 -17.52 -6.12
CA LEU A 169 6.79 -17.57 -6.08
C LEU A 169 7.26 -17.99 -4.68
N LEU A 170 6.62 -17.48 -3.63
CA LEU A 170 6.87 -17.91 -2.26
C LEU A 170 6.63 -19.42 -2.11
N ALA A 171 5.46 -19.91 -2.48
CA ALA A 171 5.08 -21.32 -2.30
C ALA A 171 6.05 -22.26 -3.04
N ARG A 172 6.43 -21.92 -4.28
CA ARG A 172 7.46 -22.67 -5.02
C ARG A 172 8.81 -22.64 -4.34
N SER A 173 9.21 -21.48 -3.80
CA SER A 173 10.48 -21.34 -3.08
C SER A 173 10.52 -22.20 -1.82
N ILE A 174 9.45 -22.16 -1.00
CA ILE A 174 9.35 -22.98 0.22
C ILE A 174 9.36 -24.48 -0.11
N SER A 175 8.67 -24.91 -1.18
CA SER A 175 8.66 -26.32 -1.59
C SER A 175 10.03 -26.90 -1.97
N ARG A 176 11.03 -26.03 -2.18
CA ARG A 176 12.40 -26.38 -2.55
C ARG A 176 13.38 -26.26 -1.38
N MET A 177 12.92 -25.82 -0.21
CA MET A 177 13.75 -25.72 0.98
C MET A 177 14.16 -27.12 1.45
N SER A 178 15.37 -27.20 2.00
CA SER A 178 15.90 -28.42 2.61
C SER A 178 15.20 -28.79 3.92
N SER A 179 14.70 -27.79 4.63
CA SER A 179 13.91 -27.95 5.84
C SER A 179 12.42 -28.05 5.53
N GLU A 180 11.73 -28.97 6.20
CA GLU A 180 10.27 -29.04 6.17
C GLU A 180 9.71 -27.91 7.05
N VAL A 181 9.40 -26.78 6.42
CA VAL A 181 8.81 -25.60 7.07
C VAL A 181 7.38 -25.40 6.61
N TYR A 182 6.56 -24.78 7.48
CA TYR A 182 5.20 -24.42 7.11
C TYR A 182 5.18 -23.45 5.92
N SER A 183 4.44 -23.79 4.87
CA SER A 183 4.15 -22.91 3.73
C SER A 183 2.76 -22.31 3.90
N PRO A 184 2.62 -21.03 4.27
CA PRO A 184 1.31 -20.42 4.46
C PRO A 184 0.52 -20.38 3.14
N SER A 185 -0.75 -20.77 3.23
CA SER A 185 -1.72 -20.56 2.17
C SER A 185 -1.96 -19.07 1.95
N PHE A 186 -2.59 -18.70 0.83
CA PHE A 186 -2.99 -17.30 0.62
C PHE A 186 -3.96 -16.84 1.72
N SER A 187 -4.88 -17.69 2.16
CA SER A 187 -5.82 -17.40 3.25
C SER A 187 -5.08 -17.10 4.56
N ASP A 188 -4.02 -17.85 4.90
CA ASP A 188 -3.25 -17.60 6.13
C ASP A 188 -2.56 -16.22 6.10
N LEU A 189 -2.01 -15.85 4.94
CA LEU A 189 -1.41 -14.54 4.74
C LEU A 189 -2.45 -13.43 4.80
N GLU A 190 -3.59 -13.62 4.15
CA GLU A 190 -4.71 -12.68 4.14
C GLU A 190 -5.24 -12.45 5.55
N ASP A 191 -5.58 -13.52 6.28
CA ASP A 191 -6.10 -13.45 7.64
C ASP A 191 -5.13 -12.73 8.58
N LYS A 192 -3.83 -13.00 8.46
CA LYS A 192 -2.82 -12.34 9.29
C LYS A 192 -2.61 -10.88 8.89
N MET A 193 -2.53 -10.58 7.59
CA MET A 193 -2.34 -9.22 7.06
C MET A 193 -3.52 -8.31 7.38
N PHE A 194 -4.74 -8.85 7.28
CA PHE A 194 -5.98 -8.11 7.47
C PHE A 194 -6.54 -8.20 8.89
N ALA A 195 -5.84 -8.89 9.79
CA ALA A 195 -6.27 -9.16 11.16
C ALA A 195 -7.68 -9.80 11.20
N GLY A 196 -7.91 -10.80 10.36
CA GLY A 196 -9.16 -11.55 10.22
C GLY A 196 -10.30 -10.80 9.52
N ARG A 197 -10.02 -9.62 8.93
CA ARG A 197 -11.00 -8.83 8.19
C ARG A 197 -10.94 -9.14 6.70
N ARG A 198 -12.06 -8.98 6.00
CA ARG A 198 -12.19 -9.38 4.59
C ARG A 198 -11.82 -8.26 3.62
N TRP A 199 -10.69 -7.59 3.83
CA TRP A 199 -10.26 -6.48 2.97
C TRP A 199 -9.97 -6.91 1.52
N GLY A 200 -9.84 -8.20 1.23
CA GLY A 200 -9.76 -8.76 -0.12
C GLY A 200 -11.12 -9.00 -0.80
N ASP A 201 -12.23 -8.52 -0.23
CA ASP A 201 -13.58 -8.62 -0.76
C ASP A 201 -14.18 -7.23 -1.06
N THR A 202 -14.65 -7.03 -2.29
CA THR A 202 -15.28 -5.78 -2.75
C THR A 202 -16.53 -5.43 -1.93
N ALA A 203 -17.33 -6.44 -1.55
CA ALA A 203 -18.53 -6.25 -0.75
C ALA A 203 -18.18 -5.77 0.67
N TYR A 204 -17.07 -6.24 1.22
CA TYR A 204 -16.59 -5.81 2.53
C TYR A 204 -16.07 -4.37 2.48
N LEU A 205 -15.25 -3.99 1.49
CA LEU A 205 -14.82 -2.60 1.33
C LEU A 205 -16.03 -1.66 1.16
N THR A 206 -17.00 -2.05 0.32
CA THR A 206 -18.25 -1.31 0.12
C THR A 206 -18.98 -1.11 1.45
N SER A 207 -19.18 -2.18 2.24
CA SER A 207 -19.91 -2.07 3.50
C SER A 207 -19.18 -1.17 4.49
N ARG A 208 -17.85 -1.25 4.57
CA ARG A 208 -17.04 -0.41 5.48
C ARG A 208 -17.07 1.06 5.11
N LEU A 209 -17.12 1.41 3.81
CA LEU A 209 -17.31 2.79 3.37
C LEU A 209 -18.73 3.29 3.72
N VAL A 210 -19.76 2.49 3.48
CA VAL A 210 -21.14 2.85 3.84
C VAL A 210 -21.32 3.02 5.35
N GLU A 211 -20.78 2.09 6.15
CA GLU A 211 -20.80 2.14 7.62
C GLU A 211 -20.08 3.39 8.17
N ALA A 212 -19.02 3.85 7.49
CA ALA A 212 -18.31 5.08 7.85
C ALA A 212 -19.09 6.37 7.49
N GLY A 213 -20.22 6.26 6.78
CA GLY A 213 -21.09 7.37 6.43
C GLY A 213 -20.96 7.87 4.98
N PHE A 214 -20.10 7.24 4.16
CA PHE A 214 -19.95 7.61 2.76
C PHE A 214 -21.18 7.20 1.94
N THR A 215 -21.52 8.03 0.96
CA THR A 215 -22.58 7.79 -0.02
C THR A 215 -22.02 7.74 -1.43
N LYS A 216 -22.84 7.34 -2.41
CA LYS A 216 -22.40 7.10 -3.80
C LYS A 216 -21.16 6.18 -3.84
N VAL A 217 -21.16 5.17 -2.97
CA VAL A 217 -20.06 4.21 -2.82
C VAL A 217 -20.10 3.24 -3.98
N ASP A 218 -18.95 3.01 -4.59
CA ASP A 218 -18.75 1.98 -5.60
C ASP A 218 -17.37 1.34 -5.42
N THR A 219 -17.24 0.08 -5.88
CA THR A 219 -15.99 -0.67 -5.81
C THR A 219 -15.77 -1.49 -7.07
N VAL A 220 -14.52 -1.58 -7.49
CA VAL A 220 -14.09 -2.41 -8.61
C VAL A 220 -12.89 -3.26 -8.19
N ARG A 221 -12.74 -4.40 -8.85
CA ARG A 221 -11.54 -5.23 -8.77
C ARG A 221 -10.81 -5.13 -10.10
N GLU A 222 -9.53 -4.81 -10.05
CA GLU A 222 -8.69 -4.63 -11.21
C GLU A 222 -7.45 -5.50 -11.13
N LYS A 223 -6.91 -5.82 -12.31
CA LYS A 223 -5.67 -6.56 -12.46
C LYS A 223 -4.71 -5.76 -13.31
N HIS A 224 -3.49 -5.58 -12.82
CA HIS A 224 -2.45 -4.80 -13.49
C HIS A 224 -1.14 -5.58 -13.52
N VAL A 225 -0.53 -5.67 -14.70
CA VAL A 225 0.81 -6.23 -14.83
C VAL A 225 1.83 -5.13 -14.59
N ALA A 226 2.71 -5.33 -13.61
CA ALA A 226 3.78 -4.38 -13.28
C ALA A 226 5.15 -5.03 -13.40
N GLY A 227 6.14 -4.22 -13.80
CA GLY A 227 7.56 -4.57 -13.73
C GLY A 227 8.08 -4.37 -12.31
N CYS A 228 8.72 -5.39 -11.75
CA CYS A 228 9.22 -5.41 -10.39
C CYS A 228 10.76 -5.30 -10.32
N GLY A 229 11.41 -4.83 -11.39
CA GLY A 229 12.86 -4.77 -11.50
C GLY A 229 13.48 -6.10 -11.95
N THR A 230 14.80 -6.16 -11.92
CA THR A 230 15.57 -7.40 -12.06
C THR A 230 15.22 -8.37 -10.92
N PRO A 231 15.44 -9.69 -11.08
CA PRO A 231 15.28 -10.67 -10.00
C PRO A 231 15.91 -10.26 -8.67
N LYS A 232 17.09 -9.63 -8.70
CA LYS A 232 17.78 -9.14 -7.51
C LYS A 232 17.01 -7.99 -6.85
N GLU A 233 16.64 -6.97 -7.62
CA GLU A 233 15.86 -5.83 -7.11
C GLU A 233 14.50 -6.30 -6.57
N PHE A 234 13.83 -7.21 -7.27
CA PHE A 234 12.58 -7.81 -6.81
C PHE A 234 12.75 -8.45 -5.42
N VAL A 235 13.75 -9.31 -5.23
CA VAL A 235 13.99 -9.96 -3.92
C VAL A 235 14.33 -8.94 -2.83
N GLU A 236 15.03 -7.84 -3.16
CA GLU A 236 15.25 -6.74 -2.21
C GLU A 236 13.94 -6.07 -1.77
N THR A 237 12.98 -5.88 -2.68
CA THR A 237 11.62 -5.39 -2.32
C THR A 237 10.83 -6.39 -1.48
N MET A 238 11.12 -7.69 -1.63
CA MET A 238 10.47 -8.77 -0.87
C MET A 238 10.97 -8.90 0.57
N SER A 239 11.95 -8.09 0.99
CA SER A 239 12.50 -8.14 2.36
C SER A 239 11.43 -8.02 3.46
N PHE A 240 10.42 -7.16 3.28
CA PHE A 240 9.30 -7.05 4.23
C PHE A 240 8.31 -8.23 4.14
N PRO A 241 7.75 -8.59 2.96
CA PRO A 241 6.92 -9.78 2.81
C PRO A 241 7.57 -11.08 3.33
N LEU A 242 8.88 -11.25 3.12
CA LEU A 242 9.60 -12.42 3.60
C LEU A 242 9.72 -12.45 5.12
N ARG A 243 10.00 -11.31 5.77
CA ARG A 243 9.93 -11.20 7.24
C ARG A 243 8.52 -11.49 7.75
N PHE A 244 7.49 -11.09 7.01
CA PHE A 244 6.11 -11.40 7.33
C PHE A 244 5.83 -12.91 7.34
N VAL A 245 6.27 -13.61 6.29
CA VAL A 245 6.16 -15.07 6.19
C VAL A 245 6.96 -15.77 7.28
N ALA A 246 8.15 -15.26 7.61
CA ALA A 246 9.02 -15.85 8.62
C ALA A 246 8.40 -15.85 10.04
N MET A 247 7.36 -15.04 10.30
CA MET A 247 6.59 -15.07 11.55
C MET A 247 5.65 -16.29 11.67
N PHE A 248 5.57 -17.16 10.67
CA PHE A 248 4.91 -18.47 10.79
C PHE A 248 5.88 -19.57 11.26
N TRP A 249 7.16 -19.24 11.44
CA TRP A 249 8.19 -20.20 11.75
C TRP A 249 8.76 -20.00 13.15
N ASP A 250 9.35 -21.09 13.66
CA ASP A 250 10.14 -21.11 14.88
C ASP A 250 11.17 -19.98 14.90
N GLU A 251 11.20 -19.23 16.00
CA GLU A 251 12.05 -18.06 16.18
C GLU A 251 13.54 -18.43 16.15
N GLU A 252 13.93 -19.57 16.71
CA GLU A 252 15.34 -19.99 16.80
C GLU A 252 15.94 -20.26 15.42
N LYS A 253 15.12 -20.76 14.48
CA LYS A 253 15.54 -21.14 13.13
C LYS A 253 15.17 -20.11 12.06
N ARG A 254 14.40 -19.08 12.44
CA ARG A 254 13.85 -18.08 11.51
C ARG A 254 14.89 -17.45 10.61
N ASN A 255 16.05 -17.08 11.17
CA ASN A 255 17.11 -16.40 10.42
C ASN A 255 17.73 -17.31 9.36
N GLU A 256 18.00 -18.57 9.69
CA GLU A 256 18.54 -19.58 8.77
C GLU A 256 17.57 -19.84 7.61
N TRP A 257 16.31 -20.14 7.95
CA TRP A 257 15.27 -20.41 6.96
C TRP A 257 14.94 -19.20 6.09
N SER A 258 14.99 -17.98 6.63
CA SER A 258 14.79 -16.76 5.85
C SER A 258 15.91 -16.53 4.83
N ALA A 259 17.15 -16.88 5.18
CA ALA A 259 18.29 -16.78 4.25
C ALA A 259 18.17 -17.79 3.11
N GLU A 260 17.83 -19.04 3.42
CA GLU A 260 17.57 -20.08 2.41
C GLU A 260 16.40 -19.69 1.50
N LEU A 261 15.28 -19.24 2.08
CA LEU A 261 14.11 -18.79 1.33
C LEU A 261 14.45 -17.62 0.39
N SER A 262 15.23 -16.64 0.85
CA SER A 262 15.63 -15.49 0.02
C SER A 262 16.46 -15.94 -1.18
N LYS A 263 17.36 -16.91 -1.00
CA LYS A 263 18.14 -17.50 -2.11
C LYS A 263 17.24 -18.22 -3.11
N LEU A 264 16.33 -19.07 -2.62
CA LEU A 264 15.42 -19.83 -3.49
C LEU A 264 14.44 -18.91 -4.23
N MET A 265 13.99 -17.84 -3.58
CA MET A 265 13.15 -16.82 -4.19
C MET A 265 13.87 -16.07 -5.30
N LEU A 266 15.18 -15.80 -5.16
CA LEU A 266 16.00 -15.24 -6.25
C LEU A 266 16.04 -16.19 -7.45
N GLU A 267 16.27 -17.49 -7.22
CA GLU A 267 16.28 -18.47 -8.30
C GLU A 267 14.91 -18.58 -9.00
N GLU A 268 13.80 -18.55 -8.25
CA GLU A 268 12.45 -18.52 -8.82
C GLU A 268 12.17 -17.21 -9.59
N ALA A 269 12.68 -16.08 -9.11
CA ALA A 269 12.56 -14.80 -9.79
C ALA A 269 13.34 -14.79 -11.11
N ILE A 270 14.57 -15.34 -11.15
CA ILE A 270 15.37 -15.49 -12.38
C ILE A 270 14.62 -16.33 -13.41
N LYS A 271 14.07 -17.48 -12.99
CA LYS A 271 13.26 -18.35 -13.88
C LYS A 271 12.03 -17.62 -14.40
N THR A 272 11.35 -16.86 -13.54
CA THR A 272 10.14 -16.11 -13.89
C THR A 272 10.43 -14.99 -14.88
N ALA A 273 11.58 -14.30 -14.73
CA ALA A 273 12.02 -13.24 -15.63
C ALA A 273 12.60 -13.78 -16.95
N GLY A 274 13.11 -15.01 -16.96
CA GLY A 274 13.81 -15.60 -18.11
C GLY A 274 15.30 -15.25 -18.19
N GLY A 275 15.85 -14.62 -17.15
CA GLY A 275 17.26 -14.20 -17.06
C GLY A 275 17.54 -13.35 -15.82
N GLU A 276 18.82 -13.17 -15.48
CA GLU A 276 19.25 -12.38 -14.31
C GLU A 276 19.09 -10.86 -14.49
N GLU A 277 19.17 -10.39 -15.74
CA GLU A 277 19.04 -8.98 -16.12
C GLU A 277 17.65 -8.64 -16.70
N GLU A 278 16.78 -9.66 -16.83
CA GLU A 278 15.43 -9.50 -17.35
C GLU A 278 14.48 -8.97 -16.28
N GLN A 279 13.36 -8.36 -16.70
CA GLN A 279 12.38 -7.81 -15.76
C GLN A 279 11.46 -8.90 -15.21
N VAL A 280 11.38 -9.00 -13.88
CA VAL A 280 10.30 -9.74 -13.22
C VAL A 280 9.00 -8.99 -13.48
N ARG A 281 7.99 -9.68 -14.03
CA ARG A 281 6.65 -9.13 -14.24
C ARG A 281 5.62 -9.94 -13.50
N LEU A 282 4.81 -9.27 -12.69
CA LEU A 282 3.74 -9.90 -11.91
C LEU A 282 2.41 -9.23 -12.20
N GLU A 283 1.34 -10.03 -12.25
CA GLU A 283 -0.04 -9.53 -12.30
C GLU A 283 -0.55 -9.32 -10.87
N PHE A 284 -0.72 -8.06 -10.50
CA PHE A 284 -1.27 -7.63 -9.22
C PHE A 284 -2.78 -7.54 -9.30
N ASP A 285 -3.46 -7.94 -8.24
CA ASP A 285 -4.92 -8.00 -8.17
C ASP A 285 -5.41 -7.21 -6.95
N GLY A 286 -6.04 -6.08 -7.21
CA GLY A 286 -6.40 -5.10 -6.21
C GLY A 286 -7.87 -4.72 -6.31
N ILE A 287 -8.38 -4.23 -5.18
CA ILE A 287 -9.71 -3.67 -5.06
C ILE A 287 -9.56 -2.17 -4.87
N ILE A 288 -10.37 -1.43 -5.60
CA ILE A 288 -10.47 0.02 -5.55
C ILE A 288 -11.88 0.36 -5.11
N GLY A 289 -12.01 1.22 -4.11
CA GLY A 289 -13.29 1.72 -3.64
C GLY A 289 -13.26 3.22 -3.49
N TRP A 290 -14.38 3.87 -3.76
CA TRP A 290 -14.54 5.30 -3.55
C TRP A 290 -15.92 5.64 -3.04
N GLY A 291 -16.05 6.85 -2.50
CA GLY A 291 -17.32 7.37 -2.00
C GLY A 291 -17.24 8.86 -1.73
N TRP A 292 -18.39 9.42 -1.38
CA TRP A 292 -18.56 10.85 -1.14
C TRP A 292 -19.16 11.10 0.23
N LYS A 293 -18.74 12.19 0.87
CA LYS A 293 -19.45 12.75 2.02
C LYS A 293 -20.65 13.54 1.49
N ASN A 294 -21.80 13.44 2.15
CA ASN A 294 -22.98 14.23 1.79
C ASN A 294 -22.69 15.74 1.86
N GLU A 295 -23.42 16.52 1.07
CA GLU A 295 -23.43 17.99 1.10
C GLU A 295 -24.00 18.57 2.41
#